data_AF-A0AAW8FUW6-F1
#
_entry.id   AF-A0AAW8FUW6-F1
#
_cell.length_a   1.000
_cell.length_b   1.000
_cell.length_c   1.000
_cell.angle_alpha   90.00
_cell.angle_beta   90.00
_cell.angle_gamma   90.00
#
_symmetry.space_group_name_H-M   'P 1'
#
loop_
_entity.id
_entity.type
_entity.pdbx_description
1 polymer ?
#
loop_
_entity_poly.entity_id
_entity_poly.type
_entity_poly.pdbx_seq_one_letter_code
_entity_poly.pdbx_strand_id
1 'polypeptide(L)'
;MPMRQRIAATAISAVLTGGALGLAPAAQAHDIAPASCYGSANSYLKPAGTYWLPAGDVFSTSSACADINIKPNTNRYVKVCFETNGRLECQANYTLARAGEWNVIARNVRDGALFAFEFRSDAKSTGSWAA
;
A
#
# COMPACT_ATOMS: atom_id res chain seq x y z
N MET A 1 23.58 68.14 -20.68
CA MET A 1 23.13 68.05 -22.09
C MET A 1 22.99 66.57 -22.47
N PRO A 2 22.02 66.22 -23.33
CA PRO A 2 21.20 65.01 -23.20
C PRO A 2 21.28 64.06 -24.42
N MET A 3 20.91 62.79 -24.25
CA MET A 3 20.33 61.95 -25.33
C MET A 3 19.79 60.68 -24.65
N ARG A 4 18.51 60.44 -24.39
CA ARG A 4 17.28 60.40 -25.22
C ARG A 4 17.40 59.54 -26.48
N GLN A 5 16.42 58.63 -26.59
CA GLN A 5 15.87 57.97 -27.80
C GLN A 5 16.51 56.63 -28.20
N ARG A 6 15.77 55.57 -28.60
CA ARG A 6 14.36 55.40 -29.01
C ARG A 6 13.93 53.94 -28.77
N ILE A 7 12.64 53.75 -28.49
CA ILE A 7 11.89 52.51 -28.62
C ILE A 7 11.83 52.10 -30.11
N ALA A 8 12.00 50.82 -30.42
CA ALA A 8 11.48 50.23 -31.65
C ALA A 8 10.99 48.80 -31.37
N ALA A 9 9.68 48.61 -31.50
CA ALA A 9 9.01 47.32 -31.49
C ALA A 9 9.08 46.67 -32.88
N THR A 10 9.14 45.33 -32.94
CA THR A 10 8.65 44.47 -34.05
C THR A 10 8.87 43.01 -33.62
N ALA A 11 7.82 42.27 -33.24
CA ALA A 11 6.88 41.51 -34.08
C ALA A 11 7.34 40.05 -34.36
N ILE A 12 6.79 39.15 -33.54
CA ILE A 12 6.24 37.80 -33.82
C ILE A 12 6.93 36.95 -34.91
N SER A 13 7.44 35.79 -34.48
CA SER A 13 7.39 34.57 -35.30
C SER A 13 7.08 33.38 -34.40
N ALA A 14 5.98 32.70 -34.76
CA ALA A 14 5.44 31.53 -34.12
C ALA A 14 6.34 30.31 -34.35
N VAL A 15 6.54 29.50 -33.31
CA VAL A 15 6.91 28.11 -33.44
C VAL A 15 5.86 27.29 -32.69
N LEU A 16 4.96 26.67 -33.44
CA LEU A 16 4.19 25.53 -32.96
C LEU A 16 5.15 24.35 -32.78
N THR A 17 5.57 24.07 -31.55
CA THR A 17 6.00 22.71 -31.18
C THR A 17 4.80 22.00 -30.58
N GLY A 18 4.08 21.29 -31.44
CA GLY A 18 3.15 20.27 -31.00
C GLY A 18 3.86 19.08 -30.37
N GLY A 19 3.13 18.36 -29.53
CA GLY A 19 3.32 16.92 -29.33
C GLY A 19 4.44 16.51 -28.37
N ALA A 20 4.10 16.45 -27.08
CA ALA A 20 4.34 15.24 -26.30
C ALA A 20 3.39 15.26 -25.11
N LEU A 21 2.22 14.64 -25.25
CA LEU A 21 1.55 14.04 -24.09
C LEU A 21 2.47 12.92 -23.62
N GLY A 22 3.46 13.28 -22.82
CA GLY A 22 4.23 12.33 -22.04
C GLY A 22 3.25 11.70 -21.06
N LEU A 23 2.69 10.56 -21.44
CA LEU A 23 2.14 9.59 -20.49
C LEU A 23 3.31 9.20 -19.58
N ALA A 24 3.50 9.97 -18.52
CA ALA A 24 4.36 9.55 -17.43
C ALA A 24 3.84 8.17 -16.99
N PRO A 25 4.71 7.16 -16.85
CA PRO A 25 4.30 5.92 -16.22
C PRO A 25 3.70 6.32 -14.87
N ALA A 26 2.47 5.89 -14.60
CA ALA A 26 1.94 5.96 -13.25
C ALA A 26 2.89 5.15 -12.37
N ALA A 27 3.84 5.83 -11.73
CA ALA A 27 4.66 5.26 -10.69
C ALA A 27 3.65 4.74 -9.66
N GLN A 28 3.59 3.42 -9.54
CA GLN A 28 2.78 2.77 -8.52
C GLN A 28 3.29 3.32 -7.20
N ALA A 29 2.54 4.23 -6.60
CA ALA A 29 2.88 4.79 -5.31
C ALA A 29 2.96 3.62 -4.33
N HIS A 30 4.19 3.23 -3.99
CA HIS A 30 4.42 2.48 -2.77
C HIS A 30 4.13 3.49 -1.66
N ASP A 31 2.95 3.39 -1.06
CA ASP A 31 2.67 4.12 0.17
C ASP A 31 3.65 3.59 1.21
N ILE A 32 4.70 4.36 1.47
CA ILE A 32 5.71 4.04 2.47
C ILE A 32 5.03 4.29 3.82
N ALA A 33 4.65 3.23 4.53
CA ALA A 33 4.15 3.40 5.89
C ALA A 33 5.25 4.05 6.76
N PRO A 34 4.88 4.84 7.78
CA PRO A 34 5.86 5.53 8.61
C PRO A 34 6.81 4.53 9.27
N ALA A 35 8.07 4.93 9.50
CA ALA A 35 9.08 4.05 10.11
C ALA A 35 8.62 3.47 11.47
N SER A 36 7.77 4.19 12.21
CA SER A 36 7.15 3.73 13.44
C SER A 36 6.23 2.51 13.23
N CYS A 37 5.52 2.44 12.11
CA CYS A 37 4.61 1.34 11.78
C CYS A 37 5.37 0.02 11.65
N TYR A 38 6.41 0.00 10.81
CA TYR A 38 7.21 -1.22 10.63
C TYR A 38 8.13 -1.51 11.82
N GLY A 39 8.43 -0.51 12.66
CA GLY A 39 9.14 -0.68 13.92
C GLY A 39 8.37 -1.48 14.97
N SER A 40 7.03 -1.47 14.92
CA SER A 40 6.15 -2.28 15.78
C SER A 40 5.69 -3.59 15.13
N ALA A 41 6.40 -4.05 14.10
CA ALA A 41 6.04 -5.25 13.36
C ALA A 41 6.07 -6.52 14.23
N ASN A 42 5.07 -7.37 14.04
CA ASN A 42 4.96 -8.67 14.66
C ASN A 42 5.41 -9.77 13.70
N SER A 43 6.21 -10.73 14.17
CA SER A 43 6.47 -11.96 13.40
C SER A 43 5.22 -12.84 13.34
N TYR A 44 5.02 -13.57 12.25
CA TYR A 44 3.95 -14.56 12.15
C TYR A 44 4.41 -15.92 11.64
N LEU A 45 3.66 -16.94 12.04
CA LEU A 45 3.67 -18.28 11.46
C LEU A 45 2.22 -18.66 11.12
N LYS A 46 1.94 -18.85 9.83
CA LYS A 46 0.73 -19.53 9.37
C LYS A 46 1.10 -20.99 9.07
N PRO A 47 0.64 -21.98 9.84
CA PRO A 47 0.92 -23.38 9.55
C PRO A 47 0.32 -23.82 8.20
N ALA A 48 0.76 -24.99 7.72
CA ALA A 48 0.12 -25.64 6.59
C ALA A 48 -1.28 -26.16 7.01
N GLY A 49 -2.22 -26.26 6.06
CA GLY A 49 -3.56 -26.79 6.31
C GLY A 49 -4.59 -25.77 6.82
N THR A 50 -4.23 -24.48 6.87
CA THR A 50 -5.18 -23.38 7.16
C THR A 50 -4.96 -22.23 6.21
N TYR A 51 -6.05 -21.56 5.81
CA TYR A 51 -6.02 -20.33 5.02
C TYR A 51 -5.90 -19.08 5.92
N TRP A 52 -6.08 -19.23 7.22
CA TRP A 52 -6.28 -18.12 8.16
C TRP A 52 -5.03 -17.79 8.97
N LEU A 53 -4.79 -16.49 9.17
CA LEU A 53 -3.81 -15.96 10.10
C LEU A 53 -4.40 -14.76 10.87
N PRO A 54 -4.53 -14.84 12.21
CA PRO A 54 -4.29 -16.02 13.02
C PRO A 54 -5.37 -17.09 12.76
N ALA A 55 -5.11 -18.33 13.13
CA ALA A 55 -6.08 -19.41 12.95
C ALA A 55 -7.11 -19.40 14.09
N GLY A 56 -8.39 -19.18 13.77
CA GLY A 56 -9.49 -19.21 14.75
C GLY A 56 -9.55 -18.01 15.70
N ASP A 57 -8.84 -16.93 15.40
CA ASP A 57 -8.77 -15.72 16.22
C ASP A 57 -8.62 -14.48 15.31
N VAL A 58 -8.47 -13.29 15.90
CA VAL A 58 -8.28 -12.02 15.21
C VAL A 58 -7.13 -11.21 15.81
N PHE A 59 -6.49 -10.41 14.98
CA PHE A 59 -5.61 -9.32 15.39
C PHE A 59 -6.41 -8.03 15.62
N SER A 60 -5.77 -7.04 16.24
CA SER A 60 -6.32 -5.69 16.41
C SER A 60 -5.33 -4.67 15.83
N THR A 61 -5.85 -3.69 15.09
CA THR A 61 -5.05 -2.56 14.60
C THR A 61 -4.67 -1.60 15.73
N SER A 62 -3.60 -0.85 15.52
CA SER A 62 -3.06 0.10 16.48
C SER A 62 -2.76 1.44 15.82
N SER A 63 -2.59 2.49 16.63
CA SER A 63 -2.21 3.82 16.15
C SER A 63 -0.81 3.88 15.52
N ALA A 64 -0.04 2.79 15.55
CA ALA A 64 1.29 2.74 14.95
C ALA A 64 1.23 2.70 13.41
N CYS A 65 0.15 2.17 12.83
CA CYS A 65 -0.03 1.99 11.40
C CYS A 65 -1.42 2.45 10.96
N ALA A 66 -1.49 3.35 9.97
CA ALA A 66 -2.76 3.71 9.34
C ALA A 66 -3.33 2.59 8.44
N ASP A 67 -2.52 1.59 8.11
CA ASP A 67 -2.81 0.54 7.13
C ASP A 67 -2.50 -0.84 7.72
N ILE A 68 -3.16 -1.88 7.18
CA ILE A 68 -2.80 -3.28 7.47
C ILE A 68 -1.77 -3.74 6.45
N ASN A 69 -0.58 -4.08 6.93
CA ASN A 69 0.58 -4.43 6.14
C ASN A 69 1.06 -5.86 6.42
N ILE A 70 1.59 -6.54 5.40
CA ILE A 70 2.26 -7.83 5.55
C ILE A 70 3.53 -7.93 4.71
N LYS A 71 4.56 -8.56 5.28
CA LYS A 71 5.84 -8.87 4.66
C LYS A 71 6.08 -10.38 4.72
N PRO A 72 5.55 -11.16 3.76
CA PRO A 72 5.75 -12.59 3.74
C PRO A 72 7.16 -12.95 3.25
N ASN A 73 7.69 -14.11 3.67
CA ASN A 73 8.99 -14.61 3.20
C ASN A 73 8.92 -15.27 1.82
N THR A 74 7.72 -15.45 1.28
CA THR A 74 7.45 -16.02 -0.06
C THR A 74 6.23 -15.31 -0.65
N ASN A 75 6.08 -15.29 -1.97
CA ASN A 75 4.93 -14.63 -2.59
C ASN A 75 3.61 -15.27 -2.14
N ARG A 76 2.64 -14.45 -1.76
CA ARG A 76 1.33 -14.92 -1.28
C ARG A 76 0.23 -14.02 -1.82
N TYR A 77 -0.89 -14.63 -2.18
CA TYR A 77 -2.13 -13.88 -2.40
C TYR A 77 -2.86 -13.80 -1.06
N VAL A 78 -3.04 -12.59 -0.55
CA VAL A 78 -3.58 -12.32 0.79
C VAL A 78 -4.67 -11.26 0.68
N LYS A 79 -5.72 -11.40 1.48
CA LYS A 79 -6.72 -10.35 1.72
C LYS A 79 -6.96 -10.21 3.22
N VAL A 80 -7.53 -9.09 3.63
CA VAL A 80 -7.98 -8.87 5.00
C VAL A 80 -9.46 -9.19 5.11
N CYS A 81 -9.83 -9.82 6.23
CA CYS A 81 -11.20 -9.97 6.67
C CYS A 81 -11.38 -9.26 8.01
N PHE A 82 -12.32 -8.32 8.05
CA PHE A 82 -12.63 -7.55 9.24
C PHE A 82 -13.69 -8.27 10.06
N GLU A 83 -13.52 -8.30 11.37
CA GLU A 83 -14.55 -8.81 12.26
C GLU A 83 -15.65 -7.75 12.41
N THR A 84 -16.90 -8.18 12.24
CA THR A 84 -18.09 -7.38 12.48
C THR A 84 -19.20 -8.28 13.02
N ASN A 85 -19.62 -8.02 14.27
CA ASN A 85 -20.68 -8.74 14.96
C ASN A 85 -20.46 -10.27 15.05
N GLY A 86 -19.24 -10.69 15.37
CA GLY A 86 -18.81 -12.08 15.50
C GLY A 86 -18.57 -12.79 14.18
N ARG A 87 -18.50 -12.08 13.06
CA ARG A 87 -18.31 -12.66 11.71
C ARG A 87 -17.18 -11.95 10.97
N LEU A 88 -16.42 -12.71 10.19
CA LEU A 88 -15.36 -12.17 9.33
C LEU A 88 -15.95 -11.79 7.96
N GLU A 89 -15.89 -10.51 7.65
CA GLU A 89 -16.28 -9.94 6.36
C GLU A 89 -15.01 -9.61 5.56
N CYS A 90 -14.79 -10.34 4.48
CA CYS A 90 -13.56 -10.28 3.71
C CYS A 90 -13.60 -9.26 2.57
N GLN A 91 -12.46 -8.64 2.29
CA GLN A 91 -12.25 -7.93 1.03
C GLN A 91 -12.57 -8.84 -0.16
N ALA A 92 -13.11 -8.27 -1.23
CA ALA A 92 -13.54 -9.04 -2.40
C ALA A 92 -12.36 -9.69 -3.17
N ASN A 93 -11.20 -9.03 -3.19
CA ASN A 93 -10.06 -9.42 -4.00
C ASN A 93 -8.83 -9.75 -3.15
N TYR A 94 -8.01 -10.67 -3.66
CA TYR A 94 -6.69 -10.95 -3.11
C TYR A 94 -5.65 -9.97 -3.66
N THR A 95 -4.78 -9.49 -2.79
CA THR A 95 -3.57 -8.74 -3.15
C THR A 95 -2.38 -9.69 -3.25
N LEU A 96 -1.56 -9.57 -4.30
CA LEU A 96 -0.27 -10.24 -4.36
C LEU A 96 0.71 -9.55 -3.40
N ALA A 97 0.95 -10.16 -2.25
CA ALA A 97 2.00 -9.78 -1.32
C ALA A 97 3.33 -10.39 -1.76
N ARG A 98 4.28 -9.54 -2.17
CA ARG A 98 5.61 -9.93 -2.65
C ARG A 98 6.52 -10.32 -1.49
N ALA A 99 7.34 -11.34 -1.72
CA ALA A 99 8.28 -11.87 -0.76
C ALA A 99 9.32 -10.82 -0.35
N GLY A 100 9.58 -10.68 0.95
CA GLY A 100 10.64 -9.80 1.47
C GLY A 100 10.32 -8.30 1.38
N GLU A 101 9.11 -7.93 1.00
CA GLU A 101 8.65 -6.54 0.84
C GLU A 101 7.45 -6.27 1.75
N TRP A 102 7.30 -5.03 2.23
CA TRP A 102 6.08 -4.62 2.91
C TRP A 102 4.98 -4.36 1.88
N ASN A 103 3.84 -5.04 2.04
CA ASN A 103 2.70 -4.92 1.14
C ASN A 103 1.51 -4.41 1.92
N VAL A 104 0.91 -3.31 1.45
CA VAL A 104 -0.35 -2.79 1.98
C VAL A 104 -1.49 -3.68 1.48
N ILE A 105 -2.25 -4.27 2.41
CA ILE A 105 -3.39 -5.15 2.08
C ILE A 105 -4.72 -4.43 2.31
N ALA A 106 -4.81 -3.59 3.33
CA ALA A 106 -5.95 -2.70 3.56
C ALA A 106 -5.45 -1.30 3.95
N ARG A 107 -6.04 -0.25 3.37
CA ARG A 107 -5.66 1.14 3.59
C ARG A 107 -6.59 1.85 4.57
N ASN A 108 -6.08 2.87 5.27
CA ASN A 108 -6.83 3.82 6.10
C ASN A 108 -7.78 3.12 7.08
N VAL A 109 -7.25 2.16 7.82
CA VAL A 109 -8.01 1.37 8.79
C VAL A 109 -8.01 2.09 10.13
N ARG A 110 -9.18 2.20 10.75
CA ARG A 110 -9.31 2.78 12.10
C ARG A 110 -8.54 1.95 13.13
N ASP A 111 -8.03 2.61 14.17
CA ASP A 111 -7.46 1.95 15.35
C ASP A 111 -8.49 1.02 16.02
N GLY A 112 -8.02 -0.09 16.58
CA GLY A 112 -8.88 -1.06 17.27
C GLY A 112 -9.80 -1.86 16.36
N ALA A 113 -9.61 -1.81 15.04
CA ALA A 113 -10.30 -2.69 14.12
C ALA A 113 -9.80 -4.12 14.29
N LEU A 114 -10.73 -5.05 14.48
CA LEU A 114 -10.43 -6.47 14.58
C LEU A 114 -10.38 -7.09 13.18
N PHE A 115 -9.35 -7.90 12.91
CA PHE A 115 -9.13 -8.47 11.58
C PHE A 115 -8.37 -9.79 11.57
N ALA A 116 -8.48 -10.53 10.48
CA ALA A 116 -7.62 -11.65 10.15
C ALA A 116 -7.15 -11.55 8.69
N PHE A 117 -6.01 -12.16 8.38
CA PHE A 117 -5.58 -12.40 7.01
C PHE A 117 -6.15 -13.73 6.50
N GLU A 118 -6.72 -13.71 5.30
CA GLU A 118 -7.01 -14.92 4.53
C GLU A 118 -5.99 -15.03 3.39
N PHE A 119 -5.26 -16.13 3.37
CA PHE A 119 -4.33 -16.50 2.31
C PHE A 119 -5.09 -17.32 1.28
N ARG A 120 -4.81 -17.14 -0.01
CA ARG A 120 -5.44 -17.93 -1.08
C ARG A 120 -5.04 -19.42 -1.07
N SER A 121 -3.97 -19.76 -0.35
CA SER A 121 -3.43 -21.12 -0.24
C SER A 121 -3.25 -21.49 1.23
N ASP A 122 -3.49 -22.77 1.52
CA ASP A 122 -3.28 -23.38 2.82
C ASP A 122 -1.80 -23.72 3.10
N ALA A 123 -0.90 -23.53 2.13
CA ALA A 123 0.53 -23.77 2.30
C ALA A 123 1.10 -22.93 3.45
N LYS A 124 2.09 -23.47 4.17
CA LYS A 124 2.79 -22.76 5.25
C LYS A 124 3.27 -21.38 4.78
N SER A 125 3.12 -20.36 5.63
CA SER A 125 3.66 -19.03 5.40
C SER A 125 4.30 -18.47 6.67
N THR A 126 5.38 -17.70 6.51
CA THR A 126 6.07 -17.01 7.60
C THR A 126 6.43 -15.61 7.14
N GLY A 127 6.64 -14.70 8.07
CA GLY A 127 7.04 -13.33 7.78
C GLY A 127 6.73 -12.38 8.92
N SER A 128 6.45 -11.13 8.58
CA SER A 128 6.05 -10.09 9.52
C SER A 128 4.75 -9.41 9.09
N TRP A 129 4.01 -8.83 10.02
CA TRP A 129 2.86 -7.97 9.76
C TRP A 129 2.89 -6.75 10.69
N ALA A 130 2.22 -5.67 10.29
CA ALA A 130 2.08 -4.45 11.08
C ALA A 130 0.73 -3.80 10.76
N ALA A 131 0.00 -3.37 11.80
CA ALA A 131 -1.31 -2.75 11.66
C ALA A 131 -1.70 -1.94 12.89
#